data_AF-A0A6M1KRH8-F1
#
_entry.id   AF-A0A6M1KRH8-F1
#
_cell.length_a   1.000
_cell.length_b   1.000
_cell.length_c   1.000
_cell.angle_alpha   90.00
_cell.angle_beta   90.00
_cell.angle_gamma   90.00
#
_symmetry.space_group_name_H-M   'P 1'
#
loop_
_entity.id
_entity.type
_entity.pdbx_description
1 polymer ?
#
loop_
_entity_poly.entity_id
_entity_poly.type
_entity_poly.pdbx_seq_one_letter_code
_entity_poly.pdbx_strand_id
1 'polypeptide(L)'
;LSAGVSASLFQETLVFAAEAGARFNGVLCGRATWSGAVAVYMSEGEEAARQWLRTEGFQNIDLLNQVLERTASPWTTKLTLEEA
;
A
#
# COMPACT_ATOMS: atom_id res chain seq x y z
N LEU A 1 -4.09 -4.51 6.13
CA LEU A 1 -2.70 -4.36 6.61
C LEU A 1 -1.80 -5.31 5.85
N SER A 2 -0.53 -4.96 5.59
CA SER A 2 0.37 -5.77 4.73
C SER A 2 1.22 -6.82 5.46
N ALA A 3 1.25 -6.80 6.80
CA ALA A 3 1.93 -7.80 7.64
C ALA A 3 3.41 -8.13 7.33
N GLY A 4 4.08 -7.37 6.45
CA GLY A 4 5.49 -7.57 6.09
C GLY A 4 5.73 -8.47 4.88
N VAL A 5 4.69 -8.77 4.09
CA VAL A 5 4.89 -9.37 2.76
C VAL A 5 5.48 -8.34 1.79
N SER A 6 5.99 -8.79 0.64
CA SER A 6 6.51 -7.87 -0.39
C SER A 6 5.41 -6.96 -0.96
N ALA A 7 5.82 -5.84 -1.56
CA ALA A 7 4.89 -4.92 -2.23
C ALA A 7 4.05 -5.64 -3.31
N SER A 8 4.70 -6.41 -4.18
CA SER A 8 4.03 -7.15 -5.26
C SER A 8 2.99 -8.14 -4.73
N LEU A 9 3.36 -8.98 -3.76
CA LEU A 9 2.45 -9.98 -3.20
C LEU A 9 1.25 -9.31 -2.51
N PHE A 10 1.48 -8.20 -1.81
CA PHE A 10 0.38 -7.46 -1.20
C PHE A 10 -0.57 -6.88 -2.26
N GLN A 11 -0.03 -6.28 -3.33
CA GLN A 11 -0.83 -5.73 -4.43
C GLN A 11 -1.65 -6.81 -5.15
N GLU A 12 -1.05 -7.97 -5.44
CA GLU A 12 -1.75 -9.13 -6.02
C GLU A 12 -2.87 -9.63 -5.09
N THR A 13 -2.63 -9.64 -3.78
CA THR A 13 -3.65 -10.02 -2.79
C THR A 13 -4.85 -9.07 -2.81
N LEU A 14 -4.65 -7.76 -3.02
CA LEU A 14 -5.74 -6.79 -3.12
C LEU A 14 -6.57 -7.00 -4.40
N VAL A 15 -5.91 -7.30 -5.52
CA VAL A 15 -6.59 -7.67 -6.78
C VAL A 15 -7.45 -8.91 -6.56
N PHE A 16 -6.85 -9.97 -6.02
CA PHE A 16 -7.55 -11.22 -5.71
C PHE A 16 -8.74 -10.99 -4.76
N ALA A 17 -8.58 -10.18 -3.72
CA ALA A 17 -9.66 -9.88 -2.78
C ALA A 17 -10.84 -9.18 -3.46
N ALA A 18 -10.57 -8.20 -4.32
CA ALA A 18 -11.62 -7.51 -5.09
C ALA A 18 -12.33 -8.44 -6.08
N GLU A 19 -11.57 -9.27 -6.81
CA GLU A 19 -12.12 -10.29 -7.74
C GLU A 19 -12.99 -11.33 -7.01
N ALA A 20 -12.62 -11.69 -5.78
CA ALA A 20 -13.42 -12.56 -4.91
C ALA A 20 -14.66 -11.87 -4.31
N GLY A 21 -14.90 -10.59 -4.61
CA GLY A 21 -16.06 -9.82 -4.16
C GLY A 21 -15.88 -9.11 -2.82
N ALA A 22 -14.68 -9.09 -2.24
CA ALA A 22 -14.42 -8.35 -1.01
C ALA A 22 -14.47 -6.83 -1.27
N ARG A 23 -15.36 -6.14 -0.55
CA ARG A 23 -15.49 -4.67 -0.60
C ARG A 23 -14.69 -4.00 0.51
N PHE A 24 -13.37 -4.18 0.49
CA PHE A 24 -12.49 -3.53 1.45
C PHE A 24 -12.35 -2.03 1.14
N ASN A 25 -12.05 -1.22 2.17
CA ASN A 25 -12.17 0.24 2.09
C ASN A 25 -10.85 1.01 2.07
N GLY A 26 -9.75 0.31 1.82
CA GLY A 26 -8.40 0.85 1.83
C GLY A 26 -7.46 -0.02 2.63
N VAL A 27 -6.24 0.49 2.85
CA VAL A 27 -5.16 -0.23 3.52
C VAL A 27 -4.37 0.70 4.44
N LEU A 28 -3.81 0.12 5.50
CA LEU A 28 -2.67 0.69 6.22
C LEU A 28 -1.47 -0.20 5.92
N CYS A 29 -0.61 0.25 5.00
CA CYS A 29 0.55 -0.48 4.50
C CYS A 29 1.84 0.24 4.92
N GLY A 30 2.71 -0.47 5.64
CA GLY A 30 4.00 0.07 6.10
C GLY A 30 5.19 -0.64 5.45
N ARG A 31 5.62 -1.75 6.05
CA ARG A 31 6.86 -2.46 5.67
C ARG A 31 6.98 -2.79 4.18
N ALA A 32 5.88 -3.16 3.52
CA ALA A 32 5.91 -3.44 2.08
C ALA A 32 6.32 -2.22 1.23
N THR A 33 6.11 -0.99 1.74
CA THR A 33 6.46 0.25 1.03
C THR A 33 7.89 0.71 1.33
N TRP A 34 8.33 0.68 2.59
CA TRP A 34 9.57 1.37 3.01
C TRP A 34 10.67 0.48 3.62
N SER A 35 10.44 -0.81 3.86
CA SER A 35 11.40 -1.64 4.60
C SER A 35 12.79 -1.74 3.95
N GLY A 36 12.89 -1.66 2.63
CA GLY A 36 14.17 -1.64 1.92
C GLY A 36 15.06 -0.44 2.27
N ALA A 37 14.46 0.71 2.61
CA ALA A 37 15.19 1.91 3.03
C ALA A 37 16.01 1.69 4.31
N VAL A 38 15.62 0.75 5.18
CA VAL A 38 16.32 0.48 6.44
C VAL A 38 17.73 -0.05 6.17
N ALA A 39 17.86 -1.00 5.24
CA ALA A 39 19.16 -1.57 4.89
C ALA A 39 20.07 -0.54 4.22
N VAL A 40 19.52 0.26 3.30
CA VAL A 40 20.24 1.37 2.63
C VAL A 40 20.69 2.40 3.66
N TYR A 41 19.82 2.79 4.59
CA TYR A 41 20.17 3.74 5.64
C TYR A 41 21.32 3.25 6.53
N MET A 42 21.27 1.97 6.95
CA MET A 42 22.30 1.38 7.81
C MET A 42 23.66 1.23 7.12
N SER A 43 23.68 1.03 5.80
CA SER A 43 24.91 0.74 5.05
C SER A 43 25.48 1.94 4.29
N GLU A 44 24.63 2.85 3.81
CA GLU A 44 24.97 3.93 2.89
C GLU A 44 24.59 5.33 3.44
N GLY A 45 23.88 5.38 4.58
CA GLY A 45 23.56 6.62 5.28
C GLY A 45 22.30 7.33 4.77
N GLU A 46 22.08 8.53 5.32
CA GLU A 46 20.81 9.26 5.16
C GLU A 46 20.50 9.64 3.71
N GLU A 47 21.46 10.19 2.96
CA GLU A 47 21.19 10.69 1.61
C GLU A 47 20.85 9.56 0.63
N ALA A 48 21.54 8.42 0.74
CA ALA A 48 21.22 7.22 -0.03
C ALA A 48 19.82 6.70 0.29
N ALA A 49 19.45 6.66 1.57
CA ALA A 49 18.10 6.24 1.98
C ALA A 49 17.02 7.21 1.50
N ARG A 50 17.27 8.53 1.54
CA ARG A 50 16.38 9.54 0.95
C ARG A 50 16.21 9.31 -0.54
N GLN A 51 17.27 9.00 -1.27
CA GLN A 51 17.18 8.70 -2.69
C GLN A 51 16.41 7.41 -2.97
N TRP A 52 16.63 6.35 -2.19
CA TRP A 52 15.85 5.12 -2.28
C TRP A 52 14.36 5.36 -2.05
N LEU A 53 14.00 6.21 -1.08
CA LEU A 53 12.61 6.58 -0.83
C LEU A 53 11.99 7.36 -2.01
N ARG A 54 12.77 8.21 -2.68
CA ARG A 54 12.33 8.96 -3.88
C ARG A 54 12.19 8.10 -5.13
N THR A 55 12.86 6.95 -5.20
CA THR A 55 12.80 6.03 -6.35
C THR A 55 11.97 4.80 -6.04
N GLU A 56 12.55 3.80 -5.38
CA GLU A 56 11.93 2.50 -5.09
C GLU A 56 10.75 2.67 -4.13
N GLY A 57 10.90 3.50 -3.09
CA GLY A 57 9.82 3.81 -2.16
C GLY A 57 8.62 4.48 -2.84
N PHE A 58 8.89 5.40 -3.77
CA PHE A 58 7.88 6.06 -4.58
C PHE A 58 7.18 5.05 -5.51
N GLN A 59 7.93 4.21 -6.22
CA GLN A 59 7.35 3.17 -7.09
C GLN A 59 6.45 2.21 -6.29
N ASN A 60 6.87 1.79 -5.09
CA ASN A 60 6.08 0.92 -4.23
C ASN A 60 4.74 1.55 -3.82
N ILE A 61 4.72 2.83 -3.45
CA ILE A 61 3.49 3.51 -3.03
C ILE A 61 2.61 3.88 -4.22
N ASP A 62 3.20 4.29 -5.35
CA ASP A 62 2.48 4.66 -6.56
C ASP A 62 1.73 3.46 -7.16
N LEU A 63 2.42 2.31 -7.30
CA LEU A 63 1.78 1.07 -7.76
C LEU A 63 0.68 0.60 -6.79
N LEU A 64 0.90 0.74 -5.47
CA LEU A 64 -0.14 0.44 -4.49
C LEU A 64 -1.35 1.35 -4.66
N ASN A 65 -1.16 2.64 -4.89
CA ASN A 65 -2.26 3.60 -5.12
C ASN A 65 -3.05 3.23 -6.38
N GLN A 66 -2.38 2.91 -7.48
CA GLN A 66 -3.04 2.44 -8.71
C GLN A 66 -3.84 1.15 -8.48
N VAL A 67 -3.37 0.25 -7.61
CA VAL A 67 -4.13 -0.94 -7.21
C VAL A 67 -5.35 -0.55 -6.38
N LEU A 68 -5.22 0.38 -5.42
CA LEU A 68 -6.33 0.82 -4.58
C LEU A 68 -7.43 1.50 -5.40
N GLU A 69 -7.08 2.31 -6.38
CA GLU A 69 -8.04 2.97 -7.28
C GLU A 69 -8.96 1.98 -8.00
N ARG A 70 -8.43 0.80 -8.38
CA ARG A 70 -9.21 -0.23 -9.10
C ARG A 70 -9.86 -1.28 -8.19
N THR A 71 -9.43 -1.43 -6.94
CA THR A 71 -9.86 -2.54 -6.06
C THR A 71 -10.62 -2.11 -4.80
N ALA A 72 -10.34 -0.93 -4.25
CA ALA A 72 -10.95 -0.47 -3.01
C ALA A 72 -12.33 0.13 -3.25
N SER A 73 -13.21 -0.01 -2.25
CA SER A 73 -14.54 0.62 -2.24
C SER A 73 -14.58 1.82 -1.28
N PRO A 74 -15.27 2.92 -1.60
CA PRO A 74 -15.41 4.04 -0.66
C PRO A 74 -16.00 3.58 0.67
N TRP A 75 -15.40 3.99 1.79
CA TRP A 75 -15.87 3.63 3.13
C TRP A 75 -17.28 4.17 3.42
N THR A 76 -17.67 5.28 2.77
CA THR A 76 -18.99 5.89 2.87
C THR A 76 -20.12 4.95 2.46
N THR A 77 -19.84 3.93 1.63
CA THR A 77 -20.82 2.87 1.27
C THR A 77 -21.23 1.99 2.46
N LYS A 78 -20.50 2.06 3.58
CA LYS A 78 -20.82 1.36 4.83
C LYS A 78 -21.72 2.18 5.75
N LEU A 79 -21.92 3.45 5.45
CA LEU A 79 -22.84 4.30 6.20
C LEU A 79 -24.23 4.25 5.55
N THR A 80 -25.25 3.91 6.33
CA THR A 80 -26.63 4.30 6.05
C THR A 80 -26.85 5.66 6.72
N LEU A 81 -27.11 6.70 5.92
CA LEU A 81 -27.64 7.95 6.45
C LEU A 81 -29.12 7.71 6.74
N GLU A 82 -29.48 7.55 8.01
CA GLU A 82 -30.85 7.85 8.42
C GLU A 82 -30.98 9.38 8.35
N GLU A 83 -31.80 9.86 7.41
CA GLU A 83 -32.18 11.27 7.34
C GLU A 83 -32.93 11.61 8.62
N ALA A 84 -32.33 12.49 9.44
CA ALA A 84 -32.93 13.03 10.66
C ALA A 84 -33.86 14.20 10.35
#